data_AF-A0A944EHW1-F1
#
_entry.id   AF-A0A944EHW1-F1
#
_cell.length_a   1.000
_cell.length_b   1.000
_cell.length_c   1.000
_cell.angle_alpha   90.00
_cell.angle_beta   90.00
_cell.angle_gamma   90.00
#
_symmetry.space_group_name_H-M   'P 1'
#
loop_
_entity.id
_entity.type
_entity.pdbx_description
1 polymer ?
#
loop_
_entity_poly.entity_id
_entity_poly.type
_entity_poly.pdbx_seq_one_letter_code
_entity_poly.pdbx_strand_id
1 'polypeptide(L)'
;MGDENIAVAQIVEKSRGNVLLAVFSALLGAGDAVEVEKLKLDDPIFLAETMDLRLKEGVWRVLGNREISSAIPVPAYKVWVEPPGEYRRQDIHGKVGEVISPEEAATLKLQKSFSPAVIETALRGLHGLGPWRAAFDEL
;
A
#
# COMPACT_ATOMS: atom_id res chain seq x y z
N MET A 1 14.33 6.46 -27.72
CA MET A 1 13.03 5.80 -27.49
C MET A 1 13.21 4.97 -26.24
N GLY A 2 12.91 5.54 -25.07
CA GLY A 2 13.01 4.81 -23.81
C GLY A 2 11.68 4.13 -23.56
N ASP A 3 11.70 2.82 -23.35
CA ASP A 3 10.54 2.07 -22.85
C ASP A 3 10.17 2.63 -21.48
N GLU A 4 9.21 3.56 -21.45
CA GLU A 4 8.66 4.07 -20.20
C GLU A 4 7.83 2.95 -19.57
N ASN A 5 8.45 2.20 -18.67
CA ASN A 5 7.75 1.18 -17.90
C ASN A 5 6.91 1.83 -16.79
N ILE A 6 5.63 1.46 -16.72
CA ILE A 6 4.66 1.98 -15.76
C ILE A 6 4.41 0.91 -14.70
N ALA A 7 4.69 1.24 -13.44
CA ALA A 7 4.35 0.39 -12.30
C ALA A 7 2.84 0.42 -12.02
N VAL A 8 2.29 -0.72 -11.56
CA VAL A 8 0.87 -0.87 -11.29
C VAL A 8 0.59 -1.03 -9.80
N ALA A 9 -0.43 -0.32 -9.32
CA ALA A 9 -0.98 -0.48 -7.99
C ALA A 9 -2.52 -0.48 -8.05
N GLN A 10 -3.15 -1.11 -7.06
CA GLN A 10 -4.61 -1.12 -6.88
C GLN A 10 -4.96 -0.47 -5.55
N ILE A 11 -5.97 0.40 -5.57
CA ILE A 11 -6.60 0.89 -4.33
C ILE A 11 -7.44 -0.26 -3.78
N VAL A 12 -7.06 -0.78 -2.61
CA VAL A 12 -7.77 -1.89 -1.97
C VAL A 12 -8.71 -1.42 -0.88
N GLU A 13 -8.39 -0.31 -0.21
CA GLU A 13 -9.26 0.27 0.81
C GLU A 13 -9.19 1.80 0.79
N LYS A 14 -10.26 2.44 1.24
CA LYS A 14 -10.32 3.88 1.47
C LYS A 14 -10.55 4.14 2.95
N SER A 15 -9.68 4.92 3.56
CA SER A 15 -9.83 5.40 4.94
C SER A 15 -10.02 6.92 4.94
N ARG A 16 -10.13 7.55 6.12
CA ARG A 16 -10.38 9.00 6.22
C ARG A 16 -9.21 9.81 5.66
N GLY A 17 -9.30 10.17 4.37
CA GLY A 17 -8.32 11.00 3.67
C GLY A 17 -7.14 10.23 3.04
N ASN A 18 -7.04 8.92 3.31
CA ASN A 18 -6.00 8.06 2.77
C ASN A 18 -6.61 6.89 1.98
N VAL A 19 -5.75 6.25 1.19
CA VAL A 19 -6.02 5.02 0.46
C VAL A 19 -4.97 3.99 0.84
N LEU A 20 -5.37 2.72 0.93
CA LEU A 20 -4.44 1.61 0.98
C LEU A 20 -4.16 1.16 -0.45
N LEU A 21 -2.90 1.18 -0.85
CA LEU A 21 -2.45 0.68 -2.14
C LEU A 21 -1.83 -0.69 -1.99
N ALA A 22 -2.29 -1.63 -2.80
CA ALA A 22 -1.57 -2.85 -3.11
C ALA A 22 -0.66 -2.62 -4.30
N VAL A 23 0.65 -2.80 -4.13
CA VAL A 23 1.66 -2.56 -5.15
C VAL A 23 2.19 -3.88 -5.70
N PHE A 24 2.29 -4.01 -7.02
CA PHE A 24 2.63 -5.28 -7.69
C PHE A 24 3.95 -5.21 -8.47
N SER A 25 4.53 -6.37 -8.79
CA SER A 25 5.76 -6.45 -9.61
C SER A 25 5.55 -6.11 -11.09
N ALA A 26 4.28 -6.04 -11.53
CA ALA A 26 3.93 -5.86 -12.92
C ALA A 26 4.35 -4.47 -13.44
N LEU A 27 5.02 -4.48 -14.59
CA LEU A 27 5.35 -3.30 -15.38
C LEU A 27 4.58 -3.34 -16.70
N LEU A 28 4.02 -2.20 -17.10
CA LEU A 28 3.36 -2.01 -18.39
C LEU A 28 4.24 -1.17 -19.31
N GLY A 29 4.27 -1.47 -20.60
CA GLY A 29 4.94 -0.63 -21.58
C GLY A 29 4.17 0.66 -21.85
N ALA A 30 4.86 1.78 -21.97
CA ALA A 30 4.24 3.03 -22.39
C ALA A 30 3.72 2.92 -23.84
N GLY A 31 2.41 2.86 -23.98
CA GLY A 31 1.72 2.75 -25.27
C GLY A 31 0.86 1.49 -25.39
N ASP A 32 0.98 0.54 -24.47
CA ASP A 32 0.13 -0.63 -24.46
C ASP A 32 -1.31 -0.26 -24.15
N ALA A 33 -2.25 -0.84 -24.91
CA ALA A 33 -3.65 -0.85 -24.52
C ALA A 33 -3.76 -1.65 -23.22
N VAL A 34 -4.04 -0.95 -22.11
CA VAL A 34 -4.11 -1.60 -20.80
C VAL A 34 -5.46 -2.31 -20.67
N GLU A 35 -5.42 -3.64 -20.73
CA GLU A 35 -6.55 -4.49 -20.36
C GLU A 35 -6.43 -4.86 -18.87
N VAL A 36 -7.05 -4.05 -18.01
CA VAL A 36 -6.92 -4.16 -16.54
C VAL A 36 -7.37 -5.52 -15.99
N GLU A 37 -8.28 -6.20 -16.70
CA GLU A 37 -8.80 -7.52 -16.37
C GLU A 37 -7.76 -8.63 -16.54
N LYS A 38 -6.79 -8.44 -17.44
CA LYS A 38 -5.71 -9.42 -17.72
C LYS A 38 -4.53 -9.31 -16.77
N LEU A 39 -4.46 -8.26 -15.96
CA LEU A 39 -3.39 -8.06 -14.99
C LEU A 39 -3.50 -9.09 -13.85
N LYS A 40 -2.38 -9.72 -13.50
CA LYS A 40 -2.28 -10.58 -12.31
C LYS A 40 -2.04 -9.69 -11.10
N LEU A 41 -3.10 -9.46 -10.33
CA LEU A 41 -3.15 -8.52 -9.20
C LEU A 41 -3.66 -9.23 -7.95
N ASP A 42 -3.11 -10.40 -7.66
CA ASP A 42 -3.45 -11.28 -6.55
C ASP A 42 -2.34 -11.41 -5.49
N ASP A 43 -1.09 -11.11 -5.86
CA ASP A 43 0.09 -11.19 -4.98
C ASP A 43 0.83 -9.84 -4.95
N PRO A 44 0.44 -8.90 -4.07
CA PRO A 44 1.13 -7.63 -3.94
C PRO A 44 2.48 -7.80 -3.23
N ILE A 45 3.47 -7.04 -3.67
CA ILE A 45 4.80 -6.99 -3.04
C ILE A 45 4.71 -6.32 -1.66
N PHE A 46 3.93 -5.25 -1.57
CA PHE A 46 3.70 -4.54 -0.31
C PHE A 46 2.38 -3.78 -0.33
N LEU A 47 1.94 -3.37 0.86
CA LEU A 47 0.71 -2.60 1.07
C LEU A 47 1.06 -1.27 1.73
N ALA A 48 0.78 -0.16 1.07
CA ALA A 48 1.14 1.17 1.58
C ALA A 48 -0.09 2.06 1.72
N GLU A 49 -0.31 2.57 2.93
CA GLU A 49 -1.28 3.64 3.14
C GLU A 49 -0.66 4.98 2.72
N THR A 50 -1.41 5.76 1.93
CA THR A 50 -0.98 7.08 1.43
C THR A 50 -2.16 8.00 1.21
N MET A 51 -1.91 9.29 1.12
CA MET A 51 -2.88 10.26 0.63
C MET A 51 -3.17 10.06 -0.86
N ASP A 52 -4.36 10.47 -1.30
CA ASP A 52 -4.84 10.37 -2.69
C ASP A 52 -4.46 11.57 -3.58
N LEU A 53 -3.52 12.43 -3.13
CA LEU A 53 -3.16 13.67 -3.83
C LEU A 53 -2.64 13.41 -5.25
N ARG A 54 -1.77 12.42 -5.45
CA ARG A 54 -1.24 12.08 -6.78
C ARG A 54 -2.31 11.60 -7.76
N LEU A 55 -3.39 10.98 -7.26
CA LEU A 55 -4.55 10.60 -8.07
C LEU A 55 -5.36 11.83 -8.46
N LYS A 56 -5.61 12.73 -7.49
CA LYS A 56 -6.35 13.99 -7.71
C LYS A 56 -5.65 14.93 -8.69
N GLU A 57 -4.33 14.98 -8.64
CA GLU A 57 -3.49 15.78 -9.55
C GLU A 57 -3.30 15.13 -10.93
N GLY A 58 -3.75 13.88 -11.12
CA GLY A 58 -3.59 13.14 -12.38
C GLY A 58 -2.17 12.64 -12.64
N VAL A 59 -1.25 12.76 -11.67
CA VAL A 59 0.12 12.24 -11.76
C VAL A 59 0.09 10.70 -11.76
N TRP A 60 -0.72 10.10 -10.89
CA TRP A 60 -1.03 8.68 -10.96
C TRP A 60 -2.27 8.49 -11.82
N ARG A 61 -2.06 7.93 -13.01
CA ARG A 61 -3.14 7.65 -13.96
C ARG A 61 -3.98 6.48 -13.47
N VAL A 62 -5.30 6.68 -13.41
CA VAL A 62 -6.26 5.59 -13.19
C VAL A 62 -6.39 4.80 -14.49
N LEU A 63 -6.05 3.51 -14.44
CA LEU A 63 -6.10 2.61 -15.60
C LEU A 63 -7.49 1.99 -15.79
N GLY A 64 -8.26 1.82 -14.72
CA GLY A 64 -9.59 1.24 -14.72
C GLY A 64 -10.07 0.88 -13.32
N ASN A 65 -11.19 0.16 -13.24
CA ASN A 65 -11.74 -0.38 -12.01
C ASN A 65 -11.93 -1.89 -12.17
N ARG A 66 -11.56 -2.65 -11.14
CA ARG A 66 -11.78 -4.10 -11.06
C ARG A 66 -11.98 -4.52 -9.61
N GLU A 67 -12.54 -5.70 -9.42
CA GLU A 67 -12.66 -6.31 -8.10
C GLU A 67 -11.29 -6.56 -7.47
N ILE A 68 -11.22 -6.39 -6.16
CA ILE A 68 -10.04 -6.64 -5.34
C ILE A 68 -10.03 -8.13 -5.01
N SER A 69 -8.89 -8.79 -5.23
CA SER A 69 -8.73 -10.20 -4.88
C SER A 69 -8.89 -10.39 -3.37
N SER A 70 -9.65 -11.41 -2.95
CA SER A 70 -9.76 -11.81 -1.54
C SER A 70 -8.44 -12.34 -0.97
N ALA A 71 -7.44 -12.62 -1.82
CA ALA A 71 -6.10 -12.98 -1.41
C ALA A 71 -5.28 -11.80 -0.87
N ILE A 72 -5.68 -10.55 -1.15
CA ILE A 72 -4.97 -9.37 -0.66
C ILE A 72 -5.36 -9.12 0.80
N PRO A 73 -4.44 -9.26 1.76
CA PRO A 73 -4.78 -9.15 3.17
C PRO A 73 -4.91 -7.68 3.58
N VAL A 74 -6.08 -7.26 4.06
CA VAL A 74 -6.20 -5.93 4.69
C VAL A 74 -5.50 -5.98 6.05
N PRO A 75 -4.50 -5.12 6.32
CA PRO A 75 -3.71 -5.20 7.54
C PRO A 75 -4.53 -4.81 8.77
N ALA A 76 -4.25 -5.50 9.87
CA ALA A 76 -4.60 -5.06 11.22
C ALA A 76 -3.37 -4.46 11.89
N TYR A 77 -3.59 -3.47 12.76
CA TYR A 77 -2.55 -2.72 13.43
C TYR A 77 -2.66 -2.88 14.95
N LYS A 78 -1.57 -2.58 15.65
CA LYS A 78 -1.61 -2.36 17.09
C LYS A 78 -1.77 -0.87 17.41
N VAL A 79 -2.45 -0.58 18.50
CA VAL A 79 -2.52 0.76 19.09
C VAL A 79 -2.36 0.65 20.61
N TRP A 80 -1.71 1.66 21.21
CA TRP A 80 -1.60 1.76 22.66
C TRP A 80 -2.57 2.83 23.17
N VAL A 81 -3.59 2.40 23.91
CA VAL A 81 -4.63 3.31 24.43
C VAL A 81 -4.26 3.68 25.86
N GLU A 82 -4.06 4.98 26.12
CA GLU A 82 -3.87 5.62 27.43
C GLU A 82 -2.76 5.01 28.32
N PRO A 83 -1.49 5.46 28.18
CA PRO A 83 -0.40 5.02 29.05
C PRO A 83 -0.62 5.37 30.54
N PRO A 84 -0.44 4.44 31.49
CA PRO A 84 -0.10 3.03 31.31
C PRO A 84 -1.34 2.18 30.97
N GLY A 85 -1.43 1.71 29.72
CA GLY A 85 -2.57 0.94 29.21
C GLY A 85 -2.16 -0.32 28.46
N GLU A 86 -3.12 -1.02 27.88
CA GLU A 86 -2.90 -2.27 27.13
C GLU A 86 -2.80 -2.00 25.62
N TYR A 87 -2.12 -2.88 24.89
CA TYR A 87 -2.20 -2.88 23.44
C TYR A 87 -3.56 -3.41 23.00
N ARG A 88 -4.13 -2.77 21.98
CA ARG A 88 -5.36 -3.22 21.34
C ARG A 88 -5.15 -3.39 19.84
N ARG A 89 -5.96 -4.25 19.23
CA ARG A 89 -6.04 -4.36 17.78
C ARG A 89 -6.81 -3.17 17.21
N GLN A 90 -6.36 -2.65 16.08
CA GLN A 90 -6.97 -1.55 15.34
C GLN A 90 -7.12 -1.95 13.87
N ASP A 91 -8.28 -1.74 13.29
CA ASP A 91 -8.46 -1.91 11.84
C ASP A 91 -7.92 -0.71 11.05
N ILE A 92 -7.93 -0.81 9.71
CA ILE A 92 -7.45 0.27 8.85
C ILE A 92 -8.26 1.58 8.94
N HIS A 93 -9.49 1.52 9.44
CA HIS A 93 -10.35 2.68 9.64
C HIS A 93 -10.14 3.33 11.02
N GLY A 94 -9.22 2.81 11.83
CA GLY A 94 -8.94 3.32 13.17
C GLY A 94 -9.93 2.81 14.21
N LYS A 95 -10.76 1.81 13.90
CA LYS A 95 -11.65 1.20 14.89
C LYS A 95 -10.82 0.32 15.82
N VAL A 96 -10.79 0.70 17.08
CA VAL A 96 -10.10 -0.04 18.14
C VAL A 96 -11.00 -1.18 18.62
N GLY A 97 -10.46 -2.39 18.62
CA GLY A 97 -11.11 -3.62 19.04
C GLY A 97 -10.58 -4.15 20.36
N GLU A 98 -10.38 -5.45 20.39
CA GLU A 98 -9.95 -6.24 21.54
C GLU A 98 -8.55 -5.91 22.05
N VAL A 99 -8.33 -6.21 23.33
CA VAL A 99 -7.01 -6.24 23.96
C VAL A 99 -6.23 -7.42 23.40
N ILE A 100 -4.97 -7.18 23.07
CA ILE A 100 -4.05 -8.18 22.51
C ILE A 100 -2.90 -8.44 23.47
N SER A 101 -2.33 -9.64 23.40
CA SER A 101 -1.18 -10.00 24.23
C SER A 101 0.07 -9.21 23.81
N PRO A 102 1.08 -9.07 24.69
CA PRO A 102 2.36 -8.47 24.31
C PRO A 102 3.05 -9.21 23.14
N GLU A 103 2.88 -10.53 23.04
CA GLU A 103 3.43 -11.34 21.96
C GLU A 103 2.76 -11.02 20.62
N GLU A 104 1.43 -10.90 20.60
CA GLU A 104 0.69 -10.48 19.40
C GLU A 104 1.01 -9.02 19.05
N ALA A 105 1.11 -8.14 20.05
CA ALA A 105 1.54 -6.77 19.83
C ALA A 105 2.96 -6.69 19.26
N ALA A 106 3.83 -7.68 19.47
CA ALA A 106 5.17 -7.69 18.86
C ALA A 106 5.12 -8.02 17.35
N THR A 107 4.12 -8.75 16.87
CA THR A 107 3.98 -9.12 15.45
C THR A 107 3.24 -8.07 14.62
N LEU A 108 2.35 -7.28 15.24
CA LEU A 108 1.61 -6.23 14.55
C LEU A 108 2.43 -4.95 14.38
N LYS A 109 2.25 -4.28 13.24
CA LYS A 109 2.80 -2.94 12.98
C LYS A 109 1.91 -1.86 13.61
N LEU A 110 2.48 -0.69 13.91
CA LEU A 110 1.69 0.52 14.11
C LEU A 110 1.17 1.00 12.74
N GLN A 111 -0.05 1.55 12.70
CA GLN A 111 -0.55 2.15 11.45
C GLN A 111 0.30 3.38 11.10
N LYS A 112 0.86 3.36 9.89
CA LYS A 112 1.64 4.47 9.32
C LYS A 112 1.08 4.80 7.95
N SER A 113 1.14 6.09 7.61
CA SER A 113 0.88 6.57 6.25
C SER A 113 2.16 7.14 5.69
N PHE A 114 2.42 6.88 4.42
CA PHE A 114 3.61 7.31 3.71
C PHE A 114 3.25 8.40 2.70
N SER A 115 4.20 9.29 2.41
CA SER A 115 3.99 10.25 1.32
C SER A 115 4.00 9.50 -0.02
N PRO A 116 3.22 9.95 -1.02
CA PRO A 116 3.24 9.34 -2.34
C PRO A 116 4.66 9.26 -2.96
N ALA A 117 5.52 10.24 -2.67
CA ALA A 117 6.89 10.27 -3.14
C ALA A 117 7.76 9.14 -2.56
N VAL A 118 7.50 8.69 -1.33
CA VAL A 118 8.18 7.51 -0.74
C VAL A 118 7.82 6.25 -1.54
N ILE A 119 6.53 6.07 -1.87
CA ILE A 119 6.06 4.93 -2.66
C ILE A 119 6.68 4.93 -4.05
N GLU A 120 6.71 6.08 -4.73
CA GLU A 120 7.38 6.24 -6.03
C GLU A 120 8.88 5.89 -5.97
N THR A 121 9.55 6.28 -4.89
CA THR A 121 10.98 5.99 -4.72
C THR A 121 11.22 4.52 -4.40
N ALA A 122 10.36 3.90 -3.59
CA ALA A 122 10.41 2.47 -3.29
C ALA A 122 10.20 1.62 -4.55
N LEU A 123 9.22 1.99 -5.39
CA LEU A 123 8.99 1.36 -6.69
C LEU A 123 10.22 1.46 -7.61
N ARG A 124 10.87 2.63 -7.68
CA ARG A 124 12.12 2.77 -8.43
C ARG A 124 13.21 1.85 -7.88
N GLY A 125 13.35 1.77 -6.56
CA GLY A 125 14.31 0.86 -5.90
C GLY A 125 14.04 -0.60 -6.23
N LEU A 126 12.77 -1.02 -6.15
CA LEU A 126 12.31 -2.36 -6.47
C LEU A 126 12.67 -2.78 -7.91
N HIS A 127 12.52 -1.86 -8.87
CA HIS A 127 12.81 -2.10 -10.29
C HIS A 127 14.26 -1.77 -10.69
N GLY A 128 15.17 -1.54 -9.73
CA GLY A 128 16.58 -1.28 -10.02
C GLY A 128 16.87 0.09 -10.65
N LEU A 129 15.91 1.01 -10.62
CA LEU A 129 16.02 2.39 -11.12
C LEU A 129 16.53 3.37 -10.04
N GLY A 130 16.96 2.86 -8.90
CA GLY A 130 17.52 3.60 -7.78
C GLY A 130 17.92 2.65 -6.63
N PRO A 131 18.55 3.17 -5.57
CA PRO A 131 18.91 2.34 -4.42
C PRO A 131 17.68 1.98 -3.59
N TRP A 132 17.60 0.73 -3.15
CA TRP A 132 16.72 0.35 -2.03
C TRP A 132 17.22 1.01 -0.75
N ARG A 133 16.31 1.59 0.04
CA ARG A 133 16.62 2.27 1.30
C ARG A 133 15.94 1.51 2.44
N ALA A 134 16.60 1.43 3.59
CA ALA A 134 16.06 0.72 4.77
C ALA A 134 14.67 1.21 5.21
N ALA A 135 14.34 2.49 4.95
CA ALA A 135 13.00 3.02 5.22
C ALA A 135 11.88 2.34 4.41
N PHE A 136 12.20 1.68 3.29
CA PHE A 136 11.23 0.96 2.46
C PHE A 136 10.89 -0.41 3.04
N ASP A 137 11.70 -0.95 3.95
CA ASP A 137 11.39 -2.22 4.66
C ASP A 137 10.20 -2.06 5.62
N GLU A 138 9.82 -0.82 5.94
CA GLU A 138 8.65 -0.53 6.77
C GLU A 138 7.32 -0.54 5.99
N LEU A 139 7.37 -0.50 4.65
CA LEU A 139 6.19 -0.58 3.77
C LEU A 139 5.48 -1.94 3.83
#